data_AF-A0A433NMH2-F1
#
_entry.id   AF-A0A433NMH2-F1
#
_cell.length_a   1.000
_cell.length_b   1.000
_cell.length_c   1.000
_cell.angle_alpha   90.00
_cell.angle_beta   90.00
_cell.angle_gamma   90.00
#
_symmetry.space_group_name_H-M   'P 1'
#
loop_
_entity.id
_entity.type
_entity.pdbx_description
1 polymer ?
#
loop_
_entity_poly.entity_id
_entity_poly.type
_entity_poly.pdbx_seq_one_letter_code
_entity_poly.pdbx_strand_id
1 'polypeptide(L)' 'MLIPNAENTIADIRKWHDYCLNLEHNDGKHKARLFSSIFGMSAENAEELPTAEQQRYTTESLQN' A
#
# COMPACT_ATOMS: atom_id res chain seq x y z
N MET A 1 -18.24 3.49 5.69
CA MET A 1 -17.75 4.86 5.44
C MET A 1 -16.92 4.82 4.17
N LEU A 2 -17.21 5.68 3.20
CA LEU A 2 -16.38 5.87 2.01
C LEU A 2 -15.35 6.95 2.32
N ILE A 3 -14.08 6.70 2.00
CA ILE A 3 -13.02 7.72 2.09
C ILE A 3 -13.04 8.44 0.74
N PRO A 4 -13.31 9.76 0.70
CA PRO A 4 -13.23 10.51 -0.55
C PRO A 4 -11.82 10.38 -1.16
N ASN A 5 -11.73 10.20 -2.48
CA ASN A 5 -10.47 10.08 -3.22
C ASN A 5 -9.56 8.92 -2.75
N ALA A 6 -10.13 7.82 -2.28
CA ALA A 6 -9.36 6.64 -1.89
C ALA A 6 -8.51 6.09 -3.06
N GLU A 7 -9.04 6.19 -4.27
CA GLU A 7 -8.38 5.83 -5.52
C GLU A 7 -7.16 6.69 -5.86
N ASN A 8 -7.10 7.92 -5.34
CA ASN A 8 -5.96 8.84 -5.51
C ASN A 8 -5.03 8.86 -4.29
N THR A 9 -5.33 8.05 -3.27
CA THR A 9 -4.53 8.01 -2.05
C THR A 9 -3.28 7.19 -2.27
N ILE A 10 -2.16 7.87 -2.39
CA ILE A 10 -0.86 7.21 -2.47
C ILE A 10 -0.28 7.07 -1.07
N ALA A 11 -0.09 5.83 -0.63
CA ALA A 11 0.59 5.53 0.62
C ALA A 11 2.08 5.26 0.36
N ASP A 12 2.93 5.82 1.23
CA ASP A 12 4.37 5.57 1.23
C ASP A 12 4.66 4.06 1.33
N ILE A 13 5.60 3.58 0.52
CA ILE A 13 6.04 2.18 0.50
C ILE A 13 6.48 1.68 1.88
N ARG A 14 7.12 2.54 2.68
CA ARG A 14 7.52 2.23 4.06
C ARG A 14 6.31 2.00 4.96
N LYS A 15 5.20 2.68 4.70
CA LYS A 15 3.96 2.45 5.44
C LYS A 15 3.34 1.10 5.10
N TRP A 16 3.53 0.62 3.88
CA TRP A 16 3.16 -0.75 3.51
C TRP A 16 4.07 -1.77 4.16
N HIS A 17 5.39 -1.65 3.92
CA HIS A 17 6.39 -2.59 4.39
C HIS A 17 6.51 -2.63 5.92
N ASP A 18 6.75 -1.49 6.56
CA ASP A 18 7.12 -1.42 7.98
C ASP A 18 5.91 -1.48 8.92
N TYR A 19 4.72 -1.16 8.42
CA TYR A 19 3.50 -1.04 9.23
C TYR A 19 2.35 -1.94 8.76
N CYS A 20 1.79 -1.71 7.57
CA CYS A 20 0.55 -2.35 7.14
C CYS A 20 0.70 -3.86 6.87
N LEU A 21 1.88 -4.31 6.42
CA LEU A 21 2.16 -5.69 6.08
C LEU A 21 3.16 -6.35 7.04
N ASN A 22 3.58 -5.64 8.08
CA ASN A 22 4.51 -6.12 9.09
C ASN A 22 3.78 -6.80 10.25
N LEU A 23 3.96 -8.12 10.38
CA LEU A 23 3.41 -8.90 11.50
C LEU A 23 4.10 -8.62 12.84
N GLU A 24 5.34 -8.15 12.81
CA GLU A 24 6.13 -7.82 14.01
C GLU A 24 5.81 -6.41 14.53
N HIS A 25 5.10 -5.59 13.76
CA HIS A 25 4.74 -4.25 14.21
C HIS A 25 3.66 -4.31 15.29
N ASN A 26 3.95 -3.72 16.47
CA ASN A 26 3.07 -3.73 17.64
C ASN A 26 1.60 -3.40 17.33
N ASP A 27 1.36 -2.32 16.60
CA ASP A 27 0.02 -1.90 16.16
C ASP A 27 -0.38 -2.39 14.75
N GLY A 28 0.61 -2.67 13.90
CA GLY A 28 0.43 -2.96 12.47
C GLY A 28 0.04 -4.42 12.22
N LYS A 29 0.39 -5.33 13.14
CA LYS A 29 0.14 -6.77 13.04
C LYS A 29 -1.31 -7.15 12.72
N HIS A 30 -2.29 -6.36 13.22
CA HIS A 30 -3.71 -6.63 12.94
C HIS A 30 -4.08 -6.31 11.49
N LYS A 31 -3.45 -5.29 10.90
CA LYS A 31 -3.59 -4.97 9.48
C LYS A 31 -2.85 -6.01 8.64
N ALA A 32 -1.63 -6.39 9.03
CA ALA A 32 -0.84 -7.40 8.33
C ALA A 32 -1.59 -8.74 8.24
N ARG A 33 -2.23 -9.18 9.33
CA ARG A 33 -3.11 -10.38 9.32
C ARG A 33 -4.30 -10.23 8.39
N LEU A 34 -4.95 -9.07 8.36
CA LEU A 34 -6.07 -8.81 7.46
C LEU A 34 -5.62 -8.91 6.00
N PHE A 35 -4.53 -8.23 5.64
CA PHE A 35 -3.97 -8.25 4.28
C PHE A 35 -3.53 -9.65 3.87
N SER A 36 -2.85 -10.38 4.76
CA SER A 36 -2.49 -11.78 4.52
C SER A 36 -3.73 -12.66 4.31
N SER A 37 -4.77 -12.51 5.13
CA SER A 37 -5.98 -13.34 5.05
C SER A 37 -6.84 -13.10 3.81
N ILE A 38 -6.91 -11.85 3.34
CA ILE A 38 -7.77 -11.47 2.21
C ILE A 38 -7.00 -11.51 0.89
N PHE A 39 -5.74 -11.07 0.90
CA PHE A 39 -4.95 -10.83 -0.31
C PHE A 39 -3.69 -11.72 -0.41
N GLY A 40 -3.37 -12.52 0.60
CA GLY A 40 -2.15 -13.33 0.61
C GLY A 40 -0.86 -12.50 0.67
N MET A 41 -0.94 -11.22 1.03
CA MET A 41 0.18 -10.28 1.01
C MET A 41 0.93 -10.25 2.35
N SER A 42 2.23 -10.04 2.28
CA SER A 42 3.16 -9.87 3.40
C SER A 42 4.11 -8.69 3.13
N ALA A 43 4.98 -8.34 4.09
CA ALA A 43 5.96 -7.27 3.93
C ALA A 43 6.84 -7.46 2.68
N GLU A 44 7.12 -8.70 2.28
CA GLU A 44 7.89 -9.04 1.07
C GLU A 44 7.19 -8.59 -0.21
N ASN A 45 5.86 -8.49 -0.20
CA ASN A 45 5.07 -8.00 -1.33
C ASN A 45 4.97 -6.48 -1.38
N ALA A 46 5.52 -5.76 -0.39
CA ALA A 46 5.38 -4.32 -0.32
C ALA A 46 5.95 -3.63 -1.57
N GLU A 47 7.13 -4.05 -2.04
CA GLU A 47 7.81 -3.47 -3.22
C GLU A 47 7.02 -3.61 -4.54
N GLU A 48 6.07 -4.55 -4.60
CA GLU A 48 5.19 -4.75 -5.76
C GLU A 48 3.98 -3.80 -5.74
N LEU A 49 3.76 -3.08 -4.64
CA LEU A 49 2.67 -2.13 -4.52
C LEU A 49 2.97 -0.84 -5.29
N PRO A 50 1.98 -0.26 -5.99
CA PRO A 50 2.15 0.99 -6.70
C PRO A 50 2.66 2.09 -5.77
N THR A 51 3.86 2.60 -6.04
CA THR A 51 4.44 3.71 -5.31
C THR A 51 3.98 5.05 -5.88
N ALA A 52 4.10 6.11 -5.08
CA ALA A 52 3.82 7.49 -5.51
C ALA A 52 4.54 7.86 -6.81
N GLU A 53 5.77 7.36 -6.96
CA GLU A 53 6.63 7.66 -8.09
C GLU A 53 6.13 6.97 -9.36
N GLN A 54 5.73 5.70 -9.27
CA GLN A 54 5.17 4.96 -10.42
C GLN A 54 3.86 5.55 -10.93
N GLN A 55 2.99 6.06 -10.04
CA GLN A 55 1.73 6.69 -10.44
C GLN A 55 1.92 8.09 -11.05
N ARG A 56 3.00 8.81 -10.71
CA ARG A 56 3.32 10.10 -11.34
C ARG A 56 3.69 9.92 -12.81
N TYR A 57 4.46 8.90 -13.15
CA TYR A 57 4.83 8.61 -14.54
C TYR A 57 3.62 8.21 -15.40
N THR A 58 2.68 7.42 -14.87
CA THR A 58 1.48 7.01 -15.64
C THR A 58 0.49 8.15 -15.86
N THR A 59 0.41 9.09 -14.91
CA THR A 59 -0.49 10.25 -15.02
C THR A 59 0.02 11.29 -16.03
N GLU A 60 1.34 11.55 -16.06
CA GLU A 60 1.95 12.45 -17.06
C GLU A 60 1.87 11.90 -18.49
N SER A 61 1.93 10.58 -18.68
CA SER A 61 1.77 9.94 -19.99
C SER A 61 0.34 9.95 -20.56
N LEU A 62 -0.67 10.36 -19.77
CA LEU A 62 -2.06 10.51 -20.23
C LEU A 62 -2.43 11.96 -20.54
N GLN A 63 -1.50 12.92 -20.35
CA GLN A 63 -1.71 14.35 -20.63
C GLN A 63 -0.96 14.87 -21.87
N ASN A 64 -0.29 14.01 -22.65
CA ASN A 64 0.41 14.37 -23.89
C ASN A 64 -0.19 13.67 -25.11
#